data_AF-A0A2M7XVC4-F1
#
_entry.id   AF-A0A2M7XVC4-F1
#
_cell.length_a   1.000
_cell.length_b   1.000
_cell.length_c   1.000
_cell.angle_alpha   90.00
_cell.angle_beta   90.00
_cell.angle_gamma   90.00
#
_symmetry.space_group_name_H-M   'P 1'
#
loop_
_entity.id
_entity.type
_entity.pdbx_description
1 polymer ?
#
loop_
_entity_poly.entity_id
_entity_poly.type
_entity_poly.pdbx_seq_one_letter_code
_entity_poly.pdbx_strand_id
1 'polypeptide(L)'
;MEKKIDFKSRLQQLYKPSAKKVEFVNVPQMNFLMLDGEGDPNTSQAFSDAMDALFPLAYTLKFMVKKSDLAIDYGVMPLEALWWADDMSVFTTGNKDEWKWTAMIM
;
A
#
# COMPACT_ATOMS: atom_id res chain seq x y z
N MET A 1 -3.42 -21.99 20.11
CA MET A 1 -2.43 -21.26 19.30
C MET A 1 -3.21 -20.35 18.36
N GLU A 2 -3.16 -19.04 18.56
CA GLU A 2 -3.76 -18.08 17.62
C GLU A 2 -3.05 -18.18 16.27
N LYS A 3 -3.80 -18.51 15.23
CA LYS A 3 -3.27 -18.67 13.89
C LYS A 3 -3.21 -17.30 13.23
N LYS A 4 -2.01 -16.72 13.14
CA LYS A 4 -1.76 -15.49 12.39
C LYS A 4 -2.25 -15.65 10.95
N ILE A 5 -3.06 -14.70 10.49
CA ILE A 5 -3.52 -14.63 9.11
C ILE A 5 -2.34 -14.20 8.23
N ASP A 6 -2.02 -15.05 7.26
CA ASP A 6 -1.04 -14.77 6.22
C ASP A 6 -1.76 -14.32 4.95
N PHE A 7 -1.97 -13.01 4.82
CA PHE A 7 -2.58 -12.42 3.63
C PHE A 7 -1.74 -12.59 2.36
N LYS A 8 -0.40 -12.62 2.45
CA LYS A 8 0.46 -12.90 1.28
C LYS A 8 0.23 -14.30 0.73
N SER A 9 -0.11 -15.26 1.59
CA SER A 9 -0.47 -16.62 1.18
C SER A 9 -1.93 -16.76 0.75
N ARG A 10 -2.86 -15.93 1.26
CA ARG A 10 -4.26 -15.91 0.80
C ARG A 10 -4.45 -15.17 -0.52
N LEU A 11 -3.63 -14.16 -0.78
CA LEU A 11 -3.67 -13.28 -1.94
C LEU A 11 -2.46 -13.50 -2.85
N GLN A 12 -1.99 -14.75 -2.99
CA GLN A 12 -0.76 -15.07 -3.73
C GLN A 12 -0.79 -14.57 -5.18
N GLN A 13 -1.96 -14.61 -5.83
CA GLN A 13 -2.11 -14.11 -7.20
C GLN A 13 -1.82 -12.60 -7.32
N LEU A 14 -1.96 -11.84 -6.24
CA LEU A 14 -1.69 -10.39 -6.20
C LEU A 14 -0.28 -10.08 -5.72
N TYR A 15 0.24 -10.83 -4.74
CA TYR A 15 1.51 -10.52 -4.06
C TYR A 15 2.69 -11.45 -4.41
N LYS A 16 2.47 -12.49 -5.21
CA LYS A 16 3.52 -13.40 -5.69
C LYS A 16 3.41 -13.64 -7.21
N PRO A 17 3.39 -12.57 -8.05
CA PRO A 17 3.32 -12.74 -9.49
C PRO A 17 4.60 -13.38 -10.05
N SER A 18 4.46 -14.10 -11.17
CA SER A 18 5.60 -14.67 -11.89
C SER A 18 6.31 -13.59 -12.70
N ALA A 19 7.64 -13.48 -12.56
CA ALA A 19 8.44 -12.60 -13.42
C ALA A 19 8.54 -13.08 -14.88
N LYS A 20 8.03 -14.28 -15.21
CA LYS A 20 8.17 -14.91 -16.52
C LYS A 20 6.92 -14.77 -17.41
N LYS A 21 5.78 -14.40 -16.84
CA LYS A 21 4.49 -14.43 -17.55
C LYS A 21 3.61 -13.29 -17.10
N VAL A 22 2.91 -12.69 -18.06
CA VAL A 22 1.81 -11.76 -17.80
C VAL A 22 0.56 -12.58 -17.55
N GLU A 23 -0.17 -12.24 -16.48
CA GLU A 23 -1.36 -12.97 -16.05
C GLU A 23 -2.49 -11.99 -15.78
N PHE A 24 -3.71 -12.36 -16.16
CA PHE A 24 -4.90 -11.63 -15.73
C PHE A 24 -5.21 -12.00 -14.29
N VAL A 25 -5.46 -10.98 -13.47
CA VAL A 25 -5.83 -11.14 -12.06
C VAL A 25 -7.16 -10.44 -11.80
N ASN A 26 -7.96 -11.01 -10.89
CA ASN A 26 -9.14 -10.34 -10.38
C ASN A 26 -8.80 -9.74 -9.02
N VAL A 27 -8.86 -8.41 -8.92
CA VAL A 27 -8.60 -7.70 -7.66
C VAL A 27 -9.96 -7.41 -7.01
N PRO A 28 -10.30 -8.05 -5.87
CA PRO A 28 -11.55 -7.76 -5.18
C PRO A 28 -11.50 -6.37 -4.54
N GLN A 29 -12.65 -5.87 -4.10
CA GLN A 29 -12.67 -4.69 -3.24
C GLN A 29 -11.94 -5.00 -1.92
N MET A 30 -11.07 -4.09 -1.49
CA MET A 30 -10.22 -4.23 -0.33
C MET A 30 -10.24 -2.95 0.50
N ASN A 31 -9.87 -3.05 1.77
CA ASN A 31 -9.80 -1.92 2.68
C ASN A 31 -8.35 -1.53 2.88
N PHE A 32 -8.08 -0.23 2.79
CA PHE A 32 -6.75 0.34 3.02
C PHE A 32 -6.84 1.60 3.85
N LEU A 33 -5.78 1.89 4.59
CA LEU A 33 -5.43 3.24 5.00
C LEU A 33 -4.79 3.93 3.80
N MET A 34 -5.19 5.16 3.50
CA MET A 34 -4.76 5.87 2.30
C MET A 34 -4.42 7.32 2.63
N LEU A 35 -3.38 7.84 1.98
CA LEU A 35 -3.04 9.26 1.97
C LEU A 35 -2.72 9.69 0.54
N ASP A 36 -3.33 10.80 0.13
CA ASP A 36 -3.08 11.43 -1.16
C ASP A 36 -2.01 12.52 -1.04
N GLY A 37 -1.26 12.71 -2.11
CA GLY A 37 -0.30 13.79 -2.21
C GLY A 37 0.18 14.03 -3.63
N GLU A 38 1.13 14.96 -3.74
CA GLU A 38 1.72 15.39 -5.01
C GLU A 38 3.23 15.63 -4.81
N GLY A 39 3.98 15.54 -5.90
CA GLY A 39 5.41 15.80 -5.96
C GLY A 39 6.27 14.54 -5.96
N ASP A 40 7.58 14.74 -6.18
CA ASP A 40 8.54 13.65 -6.28
C ASP A 40 8.61 12.86 -4.96
N PRO A 41 8.30 11.55 -4.95
CA PRO A 41 8.35 10.74 -3.73
C PRO A 41 9.75 10.56 -3.16
N ASN A 42 10.80 10.89 -3.93
CA ASN A 42 12.19 10.77 -3.48
C ASN A 42 12.66 11.99 -2.69
N THR A 43 11.97 13.13 -2.80
CA THR A 43 12.44 14.42 -2.26
C THR A 43 11.36 15.19 -1.50
N SER A 44 10.09 14.94 -1.77
CA SER A 44 8.99 15.65 -1.14
C SER A 44 8.82 15.24 0.32
N GLN A 45 8.72 16.25 1.19
CA GLN A 45 8.40 16.03 2.61
C GLN A 45 7.01 15.40 2.77
N ALA A 46 6.06 15.74 1.90
CA ALA A 46 4.71 15.19 1.92
C ALA A 46 4.69 13.66 1.81
N PHE A 47 5.53 13.07 0.95
CA PHE A 47 5.61 11.61 0.83
C PHE A 47 6.23 10.97 2.07
N SER A 48 7.28 11.60 2.63
CA SER A 48 7.89 11.15 3.89
C SER A 48 6.89 11.18 5.05
N ASP A 49 6.17 12.28 5.21
CA ASP A 49 5.16 12.46 6.25
C ASP A 49 4.03 11.43 6.11
N ALA A 50 3.65 11.10 4.87
CA ALA A 50 2.67 10.04 4.62
C ALA A 50 3.16 8.67 5.10
N MET A 51 4.45 8.35 4.91
CA MET A 51 5.02 7.09 5.41
C MET A 51 5.06 7.07 6.94
N ASP A 52 5.48 8.18 7.54
CA ASP A 52 5.56 8.36 8.99
C ASP A 52 4.18 8.36 9.66
N ALA A 53 3.10 8.62 8.92
CA ALA A 53 1.73 8.46 9.39
C ALA A 53 1.19 7.03 9.18
N LEU A 54 1.33 6.48 7.97
CA LEU A 54 0.68 5.21 7.57
C LEU A 54 1.23 4.01 8.36
N PHE A 55 2.55 3.89 8.51
CA PHE A 55 3.14 2.73 9.19
C PHE A 55 2.77 2.68 10.67
N PRO A 56 2.99 3.73 11.48
CA PRO A 56 2.60 3.70 12.89
C PRO A 56 1.11 3.43 13.09
N LEU A 57 0.25 4.02 12.25
CA LEU A 57 -1.19 3.78 12.30
C LEU A 57 -1.54 2.31 12.00
N ALA A 58 -1.00 1.74 10.92
CA ALA A 58 -1.24 0.34 10.55
C ALA A 58 -0.80 -0.65 11.65
N TYR A 59 0.39 -0.44 12.23
CA TYR A 59 0.87 -1.27 13.33
C TYR A 59 0.03 -1.10 14.60
N THR A 60 -0.38 0.12 14.91
CA THR A 60 -1.24 0.41 16.07
C THR A 60 -2.57 -0.32 15.93
N LEU A 61 -3.24 -0.19 14.78
CA LEU A 61 -4.49 -0.88 14.49
C LEU A 61 -4.35 -2.40 14.57
N LYS A 62 -3.30 -2.96 13.96
CA LYS A 62 -3.01 -4.39 14.06
C LYS A 62 -2.96 -4.86 15.51
N PHE A 63 -2.21 -4.18 16.37
CA PHE A 63 -2.07 -4.59 17.77
C PHE A 63 -3.33 -4.34 18.59
N MET A 64 -4.10 -3.31 18.26
CA MET A 64 -5.42 -3.08 18.88
C MET A 64 -6.39 -4.20 18.52
N VAL A 65 -6.50 -4.57 17.24
CA VAL A 65 -7.36 -5.67 16.77
C VAL A 65 -6.96 -7.00 17.41
N LYS A 66 -5.65 -7.30 17.47
CA LYS A 66 -5.14 -8.50 18.13
C LYS A 66 -5.49 -8.57 19.62
N LYS A 67 -5.50 -7.44 20.33
CA LYS A 67 -5.81 -7.37 21.77
C LYS A 67 -7.31 -7.22 22.07
N SER A 68 -8.12 -6.93 21.06
CA SER A 68 -9.58 -6.81 21.19
C SER A 68 -10.24 -8.19 21.26
N ASP A 69 -11.55 -8.21 21.52
CA ASP A 69 -12.36 -9.44 21.52
C ASP A 69 -12.34 -10.21 20.19
N LEU A 70 -11.94 -9.55 19.09
CA LEU A 70 -11.75 -10.22 17.79
C LEU A 70 -10.55 -11.18 17.80
N ALA A 71 -9.51 -10.89 18.60
CA ALA A 71 -8.28 -11.69 18.70
C ALA A 71 -7.63 -12.04 17.34
N ILE A 72 -7.78 -11.16 16.33
CA ILE A 72 -7.26 -11.39 14.98
C ILE A 72 -5.81 -10.90 14.91
N ASP A 73 -4.86 -11.81 14.65
CA ASP A 73 -3.47 -11.47 14.34
C ASP A 73 -3.23 -11.56 12.83
N TYR A 74 -2.68 -10.49 12.23
CA TYR A 74 -2.30 -10.44 10.82
C TYR A 74 -0.95 -9.73 10.62
N GLY A 75 -0.32 -9.92 9.47
CA GLY A 75 0.85 -9.13 9.08
C GLY A 75 0.40 -7.81 8.45
N VAL A 76 1.03 -6.69 8.84
CA VAL A 76 0.94 -5.44 8.07
C VAL A 76 1.45 -5.72 6.66
N MET A 77 0.67 -5.36 5.65
CA MET A 77 0.97 -5.68 4.25
C MET A 77 2.00 -4.69 3.66
N PRO A 78 2.63 -5.01 2.52
CA PRO A 78 3.54 -4.07 1.86
C PRO A 78 2.87 -2.74 1.58
N LEU A 79 3.65 -1.66 1.58
CA LEU A 79 3.20 -0.38 1.05
C LEU A 79 2.87 -0.54 -0.44
N GLU A 80 1.72 -0.02 -0.84
CA GLU A 80 1.29 0.10 -2.22
C GLU A 80 1.12 1.58 -2.56
N ALA A 81 1.27 1.93 -3.84
CA ALA A 81 1.08 3.30 -4.27
C ALA A 81 0.46 3.35 -5.67
N LEU A 82 -0.52 4.23 -5.82
CA LEU A 82 -1.09 4.63 -7.10
C LEU A 82 -0.38 5.90 -7.55
N TRP A 83 -0.11 6.01 -8.85
CA TRP A 83 0.61 7.14 -9.44
C TRP A 83 -0.12 7.63 -10.68
N TRP A 84 -0.32 8.94 -10.77
CA TRP A 84 -0.91 9.60 -11.94
C TRP A 84 -0.43 11.04 -12.03
N ALA A 85 -0.88 11.78 -13.04
CA ALA A 85 -0.65 13.20 -13.19
C ALA A 85 -1.82 13.81 -14.00
N ASP A 86 -1.98 15.13 -13.95
CA ASP A 86 -2.98 15.80 -14.80
C ASP A 86 -2.62 15.70 -16.28
N ASP A 87 -1.32 15.80 -16.59
CA ASP A 87 -0.76 15.40 -17.88
C ASP A 87 0.10 14.13 -17.73
N MET A 88 -0.34 13.01 -18.30
CA MET A 88 0.40 11.74 -18.23
C MET A 88 1.71 11.75 -19.02
N SER A 89 1.97 12.76 -19.87
CA SER A 89 3.23 12.90 -20.59
C SER A 89 4.43 13.06 -19.64
N VAL A 90 4.20 13.51 -18.39
CA VAL A 90 5.23 13.70 -17.36
C VAL A 90 5.95 12.42 -16.97
N PHE A 91 5.30 11.26 -17.10
CA PHE A 91 5.95 9.96 -16.86
C PHE A 91 6.99 9.61 -17.93
N THR A 92 6.87 10.21 -19.13
CA THR A 92 7.85 10.04 -20.22
C THR A 92 8.98 11.05 -20.11
N THR A 93 8.68 12.30 -19.74
CA THR A 93 9.69 13.35 -19.54
C THR A 93 10.47 13.18 -18.24
N GLY A 94 9.90 12.46 -17.27
CA GLY A 94 10.49 12.21 -15.96
C GLY A 94 10.31 13.36 -14.98
N ASN A 95 9.40 14.32 -15.25
CA ASN A 95 9.09 15.40 -14.32
C ASN A 95 8.24 14.87 -13.15
N LYS A 96 8.90 14.44 -12.08
CA LYS A 96 8.24 13.88 -10.90
C LYS A 96 7.54 14.90 -10.01
N ASP A 97 7.84 16.18 -10.17
CA ASP A 97 7.22 17.24 -9.36
C ASP A 97 5.72 17.37 -9.64
N GLU A 98 5.27 16.93 -10.83
CA GLU A 98 3.85 16.93 -11.25
C GLU A 98 3.14 15.60 -10.95
N TRP A 99 3.83 14.64 -10.31
CA TRP A 99 3.22 13.35 -9.97
C TRP A 99 2.25 13.50 -8.83
N LYS A 100 1.06 12.94 -8.99
CA LYS A 100 0.07 12.74 -7.94
C LYS A 100 0.10 11.28 -7.52
N TRP A 101 -0.12 11.06 -6.24
CA TRP A 101 -0.03 9.72 -5.68
C TRP A 101 -1.04 9.50 -4.56
N THR A 102 -1.42 8.23 -4.41
CA THR A 102 -2.11 7.71 -3.22
C THR A 102 -1.22 6.63 -2.65
N ALA A 103 -0.67 6.86 -1.46
CA ALA A 103 0.07 5.85 -0.72
C ALA A 103 -0.90 5.08 0.18
N MET A 104 -0.81 3.75 0.18
CA MET A 104 -1.80 2.92 0.85
C MET A 104 -1.21 1.66 1.51
N ILE A 105 -1.81 1.27 2.63
CA ILE A 105 -1.41 0.08 3.40
C ILE A 105 -2.64 -0.65 3.94
N MET A 106 -2.60 -1.98 3.88
CA MET A 106 -3.64 -2.89 4.37
C MET A 106 -3.26 -3.49 5.73
#